data_AF-A0A4Y8M6F1-F1
#
_entry.id   AF-A0A4Y8M6F1-F1
#
_cell.length_a   1.000
_cell.length_b   1.000
_cell.length_c   1.000
_cell.angle_alpha   90.00
_cell.angle_beta   90.00
_cell.angle_gamma   90.00
#
_symmetry.space_group_name_H-M   'P 1'
#
loop_
_entity.id
_entity.type
_entity.pdbx_description
1 polymer ?
#
loop_
_entity_poly.entity_id
_entity_poly.type
_entity_poly.pdbx_seq_one_letter_code
_entity_poly.pdbx_strand_id
1 'polypeptide(L)'
;MEILGRKISGKTERIINEIYSNLKKPVEFRSIEAGNAFGSIIDNTDTFIVHLSLRLNGDVFETNLLHELFHGIQMTNSYPEIGNIVNDQFVAMLCSSLSSLVLDLEVQERLTEHGYDSSYFFNYRNRVLKELANKNFAPIINDELNQKYVSTNLALFFLTASETQSKFIKHLYQNAPINTLNGALKIVDAIKKIGYDSPAKCFNCFMGVLDTLDIWNFYGILYNGKSYSRLKSS
;
A
#
# COMPACT_ATOMS: atom_id res chain seq x y z
N MET A 1 23.88 9.06 11.71
CA MET A 1 22.89 8.18 12.38
C MET A 1 23.14 6.69 12.06
N GLU A 2 22.77 5.78 12.98
CA GLU A 2 22.74 4.32 12.76
C GLU A 2 21.36 3.77 13.15
N ILE A 3 20.79 2.89 12.33
CA ILE A 3 19.50 2.22 12.57
C ILE A 3 19.66 0.73 12.30
N LEU A 4 19.33 -0.12 13.28
CA LEU A 4 19.42 -1.58 13.20
C LEU A 4 20.81 -2.08 12.71
N GLY A 5 21.89 -1.48 13.21
CA GLY A 5 23.26 -1.82 12.82
C GLY A 5 23.69 -1.32 11.43
N ARG A 6 22.88 -0.47 10.78
CA ARG A 6 23.16 0.08 9.45
C ARG A 6 23.44 1.58 9.54
N LYS A 7 24.57 2.00 8.97
CA LYS A 7 24.91 3.41 8.81
C LYS A 7 23.98 4.05 7.80
N ILE A 8 23.32 5.14 8.19
CA ILE A 8 22.40 5.90 7.35
C ILE A 8 23.15 7.03 6.64
N SER A 9 22.85 7.24 5.36
CA SER A 9 23.42 8.34 4.59
C SER A 9 23.04 9.70 5.17
N GLY A 10 23.90 10.71 5.00
CA GLY A 10 23.63 12.07 5.49
C GLY A 10 22.41 12.71 4.83
N LYS A 11 22.03 12.26 3.62
CA LYS A 11 20.79 12.69 2.95
C LYS A 11 19.57 12.16 3.70
N THR A 12 19.53 10.84 3.92
CA THR A 12 18.43 10.17 4.63
C THR A 12 18.33 10.66 6.07
N GLU A 13 19.45 10.86 6.77
CA GLU A 13 19.47 11.37 8.14
C GLU A 13 18.79 12.74 8.26
N ARG A 14 19.00 13.65 7.30
CA ARG A 14 18.30 14.96 7.28
C ARG A 14 16.79 14.80 7.16
N ILE A 15 16.33 13.91 6.27
CA ILE A 15 14.90 13.67 6.04
C ILE A 15 14.28 13.00 7.25
N ILE A 16 14.97 12.05 7.89
CA ILE A 16 14.50 11.44 9.15
C ILE A 16 14.31 12.50 10.23
N ASN A 17 15.26 13.42 10.38
CA ASN A 17 15.15 14.50 11.38
C ASN A 17 13.97 15.43 11.08
N GLU A 18 13.70 15.73 9.80
CA GLU A 18 12.52 16.48 9.39
C GLU A 18 11.23 15.71 9.75
N ILE A 19 11.16 14.42 9.42
CA ILE A 19 10.01 13.56 9.76
C ILE A 19 9.79 13.53 11.27
N TYR A 20 10.84 13.32 12.07
CA TYR A 20 10.74 13.27 13.53
C TYR A 20 10.16 14.53 14.14
N SER A 21 10.45 15.71 13.57
CA SER A 21 9.87 16.97 14.06
C SER A 21 8.37 17.10 13.78
N ASN A 22 7.83 16.30 12.86
CA ASN A 22 6.43 16.28 12.48
C ASN A 22 5.64 15.10 13.07
N LEU A 23 6.30 14.11 13.65
CA LEU A 23 5.64 12.99 14.32
C LEU A 23 5.14 13.37 15.71
N LYS A 24 3.97 12.85 16.10
CA LYS A 24 3.39 13.07 17.45
C LYS A 24 3.95 12.16 18.53
N LYS A 25 4.69 11.11 18.15
CA LYS A 25 5.22 10.07 19.04
C LYS A 25 6.66 9.73 18.64
N PRO A 26 7.49 9.26 19.59
CA PRO A 26 8.81 8.72 19.27
C PRO A 26 8.71 7.50 18.35
N VAL A 27 9.84 7.15 17.71
CA VAL A 27 9.96 6.00 16.81
C VAL A 27 10.92 4.98 17.40
N GLU A 28 10.49 3.72 17.42
CA GLU A 28 11.32 2.55 17.71
C GLU A 28 11.50 1.72 16.43
N PHE A 29 12.73 1.30 16.15
CA PHE A 29 13.02 0.42 15.01
C PHE A 29 13.19 -1.02 15.46
N ARG A 30 12.55 -1.94 14.73
CA ARG A 30 12.70 -3.40 14.92
C ARG A 30 13.02 -4.07 13.59
N SER A 31 13.72 -5.20 13.65
CA SER A 31 13.94 -6.05 12.49
C SER A 31 12.75 -6.97 12.23
N ILE A 32 12.42 -7.21 10.97
CA ILE A 32 11.51 -8.30 10.58
C ILE A 32 12.30 -9.62 10.64
N GLU A 33 11.95 -10.50 11.58
CA GLU A 33 12.65 -11.76 11.82
C GLU A 33 12.37 -12.82 10.73
N ALA A 34 11.16 -12.85 10.16
CA ALA A 34 10.77 -13.79 9.12
C ALA A 34 9.66 -13.23 8.21
N GLY A 35 9.56 -13.74 6.97
CA GLY A 35 8.45 -13.46 6.04
C GLY A 35 8.84 -12.71 4.77
N ASN A 36 7.87 -12.27 3.98
CA ASN A 36 8.07 -11.58 2.70
C ASN A 36 7.82 -10.07 2.76
N ALA A 37 7.45 -9.53 3.93
CA ALA A 37 7.28 -8.09 4.11
C ALA A 37 8.63 -7.36 4.02
N PHE A 38 8.59 -6.14 3.48
CA PHE A 38 9.74 -5.25 3.39
C PHE A 38 9.79 -4.28 4.56
N GLY A 39 8.64 -3.74 4.96
CA GLY A 39 8.47 -2.91 6.13
C GLY A 39 7.04 -2.96 6.66
N SER A 40 6.86 -2.39 7.84
CA SER A 40 5.55 -1.99 8.38
C SER A 40 5.76 -0.98 9.50
N ILE A 41 4.79 -0.12 9.72
CA ILE A 41 4.71 0.75 10.90
C ILE A 41 3.45 0.46 11.70
N ILE A 42 3.58 0.42 13.02
CA ILE A 42 2.49 0.21 13.96
C ILE A 42 2.38 1.43 14.88
N ASP A 43 1.18 2.01 14.98
CA ASP A 43 0.88 3.04 15.96
C ASP A 43 0.49 2.40 17.30
N ASN A 44 1.38 2.46 18.30
CA ASN A 44 1.07 2.09 19.68
C ASN A 44 0.72 3.33 20.51
N THR A 45 0.23 3.13 21.74
CA THR A 45 -0.17 4.22 22.64
C THR A 45 0.89 5.33 22.73
N ASP A 46 2.14 4.97 22.98
CA ASP A 46 3.22 5.93 23.30
C ASP A 46 4.34 6.00 22.26
N THR A 47 4.34 5.14 21.23
CA THR A 47 5.44 5.03 20.26
C THR A 47 4.96 4.52 18.91
N PHE A 48 5.65 4.91 17.84
CA PHE A 48 5.56 4.24 16.55
C PHE A 48 6.61 3.12 16.49
N ILE A 49 6.21 1.90 16.13
CA ILE A 49 7.13 0.80 15.92
C ILE A 49 7.29 0.54 14.43
N VAL A 50 8.48 0.83 13.90
CA VAL A 50 8.84 0.63 12.50
C VAL A 50 9.63 -0.67 12.36
N HIS A 51 9.03 -1.65 11.69
CA HIS A 51 9.67 -2.92 11.35
C HIS A 51 10.32 -2.82 9.98
N LEU A 52 11.59 -3.22 9.86
CA LEU A 52 12.36 -3.16 8.61
C LEU A 52 12.98 -4.51 8.26
N SER A 53 12.94 -4.87 6.99
CA SER A 53 13.60 -6.06 6.48
C SER A 53 15.10 -5.82 6.31
N LEU A 54 15.91 -6.51 7.11
CA LEU A 54 17.37 -6.50 7.00
C LEU A 54 17.91 -7.18 5.73
N ARG A 55 17.05 -7.76 4.89
CA ARG A 55 17.43 -8.28 3.57
C ARG A 55 17.66 -7.17 2.55
N LEU A 56 17.12 -5.98 2.80
CA LEU A 56 17.35 -4.80 1.97
C LEU A 56 18.70 -4.17 2.35
N ASN A 57 19.38 -3.58 1.37
CA ASN A 57 20.71 -3.00 1.57
C ASN A 57 20.83 -1.65 0.85
N GLY A 58 21.73 -0.80 1.34
CA GLY A 58 22.04 0.50 0.76
C GLY A 58 20.79 1.35 0.55
N ASP A 59 20.69 1.97 -0.62
CA ASP A 59 19.60 2.88 -0.96
C ASP A 59 18.22 2.21 -0.86
N VAL A 60 18.08 0.92 -1.17
CA VAL A 60 16.79 0.22 -1.06
C VAL A 60 16.33 0.10 0.40
N PHE A 61 17.27 -0.11 1.33
CA PHE A 61 16.96 -0.10 2.76
C PHE A 61 16.52 1.28 3.23
N GLU A 62 17.24 2.33 2.80
CA GLU A 62 16.92 3.71 3.17
C GLU A 62 15.59 4.17 2.55
N THR A 63 15.29 3.80 1.31
CA THR A 63 13.98 4.04 0.69
C THR A 63 12.87 3.38 1.50
N ASN A 64 13.04 2.11 1.89
CA ASN A 64 12.05 1.40 2.70
C ASN A 64 11.87 2.05 4.08
N LEU A 65 12.96 2.46 4.72
CA LEU A 65 12.92 3.17 5.99
C LEU A 65 12.11 4.47 5.89
N LEU A 66 12.38 5.30 4.88
CA LEU A 66 11.66 6.54 4.67
C LEU A 66 10.19 6.29 4.29
N HIS A 67 9.91 5.22 3.53
CA HIS A 67 8.55 4.80 3.19
C HIS A 67 7.70 4.56 4.45
N GLU A 68 8.19 3.75 5.39
CA GLU A 68 7.49 3.49 6.64
C GLU A 68 7.36 4.74 7.53
N LEU A 69 8.39 5.60 7.55
CA LEU A 69 8.35 6.84 8.32
C LEU A 69 7.34 7.85 7.76
N PHE A 70 7.16 7.92 6.44
CA PHE A 70 6.10 8.74 5.83
C PHE A 70 4.70 8.21 6.13
N HIS A 71 4.51 6.89 6.24
CA HIS A 71 3.26 6.36 6.80
C HIS A 71 3.03 6.81 8.24
N GLY A 72 4.07 6.96 9.06
CA GLY A 72 3.95 7.58 10.40
C GLY A 72 3.45 9.02 10.38
N ILE A 73 3.86 9.80 9.36
CA ILE A 73 3.32 11.15 9.12
C ILE A 73 1.84 11.08 8.72
N GLN A 74 1.47 10.14 7.85
CA GLN A 74 0.06 9.94 7.47
C GLN A 74 -0.82 9.58 8.68
N MET A 75 -0.35 8.68 9.56
CA MET A 75 -1.01 8.34 10.82
C MET A 75 -1.15 9.57 11.72
N THR A 76 -0.08 10.35 11.88
CA THR A 76 -0.07 11.60 12.64
C THR A 76 -1.09 12.62 12.12
N ASN A 77 -1.30 12.65 10.80
CA ASN A 77 -2.21 13.55 10.09
C ASN A 77 -3.61 12.96 9.88
N SER A 78 -3.95 11.87 10.57
CA SER A 78 -5.29 11.27 10.55
C SER A 78 -5.75 10.86 9.15
N TYR A 79 -4.82 10.34 8.34
CA TYR A 79 -5.18 9.64 7.11
C TYR A 79 -6.12 8.48 7.45
N PRO A 80 -7.03 8.12 6.53
CA PRO A 80 -7.96 7.03 6.76
C PRO A 80 -7.24 5.68 6.83
N GLU A 81 -7.86 4.74 7.55
CA GLU A 81 -7.38 3.36 7.64
C GLU A 81 -8.48 2.41 7.18
N ILE A 82 -8.13 1.41 6.37
CA ILE A 82 -9.03 0.30 6.06
C ILE A 82 -8.85 -0.77 7.13
N GLY A 83 -9.97 -1.18 7.74
CA GLY A 83 -10.02 -2.28 8.69
C GLY A 83 -10.89 -3.41 8.17
N ASN A 84 -10.48 -4.65 8.44
CA ASN A 84 -11.32 -5.82 8.22
C ASN A 84 -12.37 -5.96 9.32
N ILE A 85 -13.60 -6.25 8.93
CA ILE A 85 -14.74 -6.47 9.83
C ILE A 85 -14.83 -7.96 10.20
N VAL A 86 -14.29 -8.84 9.36
CA VAL A 86 -14.28 -10.29 9.59
C VAL A 86 -12.87 -10.79 9.91
N ASN A 87 -12.79 -11.78 10.79
CA ASN A 87 -11.53 -12.42 11.18
C ASN A 87 -11.20 -13.56 10.21
N ASP A 88 -10.68 -13.19 9.04
CA ASP A 88 -10.23 -14.11 8.00
C ASP A 88 -8.85 -13.68 7.47
N GLN A 89 -7.94 -14.64 7.31
CA GLN A 89 -6.56 -14.37 6.93
C GLN A 89 -6.46 -13.77 5.51
N PHE A 90 -7.25 -14.27 4.57
CA PHE A 90 -7.26 -13.74 3.21
C PHE A 90 -7.84 -12.33 3.17
N VAL A 91 -8.90 -12.08 3.95
CA VAL A 91 -9.47 -10.74 4.13
C VAL A 91 -8.42 -9.78 4.68
N ALA A 92 -7.62 -10.18 5.67
CA ALA A 92 -6.54 -9.37 6.21
C ALA A 92 -5.45 -9.07 5.16
N MET A 93 -5.09 -10.04 4.31
CA MET A 93 -4.13 -9.82 3.21
C MET A 93 -4.64 -8.80 2.19
N LEU A 94 -5.91 -8.89 1.81
CA LEU A 94 -6.53 -7.90 0.93
C LEU A 94 -6.67 -6.54 1.62
N CYS A 95 -6.95 -6.49 2.92
CA CYS A 95 -6.95 -5.25 3.71
C CYS A 95 -5.64 -4.48 3.55
N SER A 96 -4.50 -5.17 3.73
CA SER A 96 -3.17 -4.58 3.55
C SER A 96 -2.97 -4.05 2.12
N SER A 97 -3.40 -4.81 1.10
CA SER A 97 -3.29 -4.36 -0.30
C SER A 97 -4.16 -3.14 -0.61
N LEU A 98 -5.35 -3.05 -0.01
CA LEU A 98 -6.25 -1.92 -0.16
C LEU A 98 -5.69 -0.68 0.51
N SER A 99 -5.12 -0.80 1.72
CA SER A 99 -4.46 0.32 2.39
C SER A 99 -3.31 0.86 1.56
N SER A 100 -2.43 -0.03 1.07
CA SER A 100 -1.30 0.35 0.22
C SER A 100 -1.70 0.98 -1.12
N LEU A 101 -2.84 0.59 -1.70
CA LEU A 101 -3.27 1.07 -3.01
C LEU A 101 -3.34 2.61 -3.10
N VAL A 102 -3.77 3.28 -2.02
CA VAL A 102 -3.96 4.74 -2.01
C VAL A 102 -2.86 5.43 -1.20
N LEU A 103 -2.53 4.90 -0.03
CA LEU A 103 -1.57 5.56 0.87
C LEU A 103 -0.15 5.54 0.30
N ASP A 104 0.25 4.46 -0.38
CA ASP A 104 1.60 4.35 -0.92
C ASP A 104 1.84 5.34 -2.07
N LEU A 105 0.80 5.79 -2.79
CA LEU A 105 0.95 6.71 -3.93
C LEU A 105 1.52 8.06 -3.47
N GLU A 106 0.96 8.59 -2.38
CA GLU A 106 1.40 9.84 -1.78
C GLU A 106 2.81 9.71 -1.18
N VAL A 107 3.10 8.59 -0.51
CA VAL A 107 4.45 8.28 -0.01
C VAL A 107 5.47 8.20 -1.15
N GLN A 108 5.11 7.60 -2.27
CA GLN A 108 5.98 7.47 -3.43
C GLN A 108 6.30 8.81 -4.08
N GLU A 109 5.32 9.71 -4.17
CA GLU A 109 5.55 11.09 -4.64
C GLU A 109 6.58 11.79 -3.74
N ARG A 110 6.40 11.74 -2.41
CA ARG A 110 7.38 12.31 -1.46
C ARG A 110 8.77 11.70 -1.60
N LEU A 111 8.86 10.37 -1.69
CA LEU A 111 10.15 9.70 -1.89
C LEU A 111 10.84 10.19 -3.18
N THR A 112 10.06 10.36 -4.25
CA THR A 112 10.54 10.85 -5.55
C THR A 112 10.99 12.31 -5.47
N GLU A 113 10.25 13.18 -4.78
CA GLU A 113 10.63 14.58 -4.52
C GLU A 113 11.94 14.69 -3.75
N HIS A 114 12.18 13.77 -2.82
CA HIS A 114 13.47 13.64 -2.14
C HIS A 114 14.53 12.87 -2.94
N GLY A 115 14.23 12.45 -4.17
CA GLY A 115 15.18 11.78 -5.07
C GLY A 115 15.52 10.35 -4.66
N TYR A 116 14.56 9.59 -4.13
CA TYR A 116 14.68 8.14 -3.91
C TYR A 116 13.97 7.39 -5.04
N ASP A 117 14.53 6.24 -5.38
CA ASP A 117 13.93 5.32 -6.36
C ASP A 117 13.16 4.20 -5.64
N SER A 118 11.87 4.09 -5.96
CA SER A 118 10.99 3.03 -5.46
C SER A 118 10.81 1.87 -6.46
N SER A 119 11.53 1.88 -7.59
CA SER A 119 11.43 0.88 -8.66
C SER A 119 11.62 -0.56 -8.19
N TYR A 120 12.45 -0.78 -7.17
CA TYR A 120 12.65 -2.11 -6.57
C TYR A 120 11.33 -2.76 -6.14
N PHE A 121 10.47 -2.01 -5.43
CA PHE A 121 9.21 -2.52 -4.90
C PHE A 121 8.18 -2.75 -6.02
N PHE A 122 8.13 -1.88 -7.02
CA PHE A 122 7.27 -2.06 -8.18
C PHE A 122 7.68 -3.24 -9.04
N ASN A 123 8.98 -3.44 -9.25
CA ASN A 123 9.52 -4.56 -9.99
C ASN A 123 9.21 -5.89 -9.29
N TYR A 124 9.28 -5.93 -7.96
CA TYR A 124 8.82 -7.08 -7.18
C TYR A 124 7.33 -7.38 -7.45
N ARG A 125 6.46 -6.37 -7.35
CA ARG A 125 5.01 -6.53 -7.60
C ARG A 125 4.71 -6.98 -9.03
N ASN A 126 5.41 -6.39 -10.01
CA ASN A 126 5.31 -6.77 -11.42
C ASN A 126 5.66 -8.25 -11.64
N ARG A 127 6.72 -8.75 -10.99
CA ARG A 127 7.09 -10.17 -11.06
C ARG A 127 5.95 -11.06 -10.55
N VAL A 128 5.34 -10.72 -9.41
CA VAL A 128 4.20 -11.47 -8.85
C VAL A 128 3.02 -11.50 -9.83
N LEU A 129 2.68 -10.36 -10.45
CA LEU A 129 1.59 -10.29 -11.44
C LEU A 129 1.88 -11.13 -12.70
N LYS A 130 3.13 -11.17 -13.16
CA LYS A 130 3.55 -12.03 -14.28
C LYS A 130 3.51 -13.51 -13.92
N GLU A 131 3.95 -13.88 -12.73
CA GLU A 131 3.91 -15.26 -12.24
C GLU A 131 2.47 -15.79 -12.18
N LEU A 132 1.51 -14.96 -11.77
CA LEU A 132 0.09 -15.34 -11.79
C LEU A 132 -0.41 -15.60 -13.21
N ALA A 133 -0.04 -14.74 -14.17
CA ALA A 133 -0.39 -14.94 -15.58
C ALA A 133 0.21 -16.23 -16.14
N ASN A 134 1.47 -16.53 -15.79
CA ASN A 134 2.15 -17.79 -16.19
C ASN A 134 1.49 -19.04 -15.60
N LYS A 135 0.77 -18.92 -14.49
CA LYS A 135 -0.04 -19.99 -13.89
C LYS A 135 -1.44 -20.07 -14.50
N ASN A 136 -1.66 -19.47 -15.67
CA ASN A 136 -2.94 -19.40 -16.37
C ASN A 136 -4.08 -18.92 -15.46
N PHE A 137 -3.80 -18.00 -14.54
CA PHE A 137 -4.78 -17.46 -13.61
C PHE A 137 -5.47 -18.48 -12.69
N ALA A 138 -4.95 -19.71 -12.58
CA ALA A 138 -5.59 -20.79 -11.81
C ALA A 138 -6.08 -20.38 -10.41
N PRO A 139 -5.35 -19.55 -9.63
CA PRO A 139 -5.81 -19.09 -8.31
C PRO A 139 -7.05 -18.18 -8.31
N ILE A 140 -7.42 -17.57 -9.44
CA ILE A 140 -8.48 -16.55 -9.50
C ILE A 140 -9.68 -16.93 -10.37
N ILE A 141 -9.61 -18.02 -11.14
CA ILE A 141 -10.67 -18.38 -12.11
C ILE A 141 -12.04 -18.53 -11.43
N ASN A 142 -12.08 -19.14 -10.23
CA ASN A 142 -13.34 -19.48 -9.53
C ASN A 142 -13.46 -18.84 -8.14
N ASP A 143 -12.63 -17.83 -7.84
CA ASP A 143 -12.62 -17.19 -6.53
C ASP A 143 -12.72 -15.67 -6.68
N GLU A 144 -13.89 -15.13 -6.34
CA GLU A 144 -14.21 -13.72 -6.49
C GLU A 144 -13.37 -12.82 -5.58
N LEU A 145 -13.07 -13.26 -4.35
CA LEU A 145 -12.22 -12.49 -3.42
C LEU A 145 -10.77 -12.44 -3.95
N ASN A 146 -10.29 -13.54 -4.51
CA ASN A 146 -9.01 -13.58 -5.21
C ASN A 146 -8.98 -12.69 -6.46
N GLN A 147 -10.06 -12.63 -7.23
CA GLN A 147 -10.16 -11.67 -8.35
C GLN A 147 -10.06 -10.22 -7.85
N LYS A 148 -10.76 -9.87 -6.78
CA LYS A 148 -10.73 -8.53 -6.17
C LYS A 148 -9.34 -8.16 -5.64
N TYR A 149 -8.64 -9.13 -5.03
CA TYR A 149 -7.24 -8.97 -4.63
C TYR A 149 -6.31 -8.69 -5.81
N VAL A 150 -6.47 -9.43 -6.91
CA VAL A 150 -5.67 -9.21 -8.13
C VAL A 150 -6.03 -7.88 -8.79
N SER A 151 -7.31 -7.50 -8.83
CA SER A 151 -7.74 -6.18 -9.32
C SER A 151 -7.08 -5.03 -8.55
N THR A 152 -7.01 -5.14 -7.22
CA THR A 152 -6.36 -4.16 -6.34
C THR A 152 -4.87 -4.03 -6.66
N ASN A 153 -4.19 -5.16 -6.82
CA ASN A 153 -2.76 -5.19 -7.14
C ASN A 153 -2.46 -4.67 -8.56
N LEU A 154 -3.31 -4.99 -9.54
CA LEU A 154 -3.22 -4.46 -10.90
C LEU A 154 -3.45 -2.94 -10.92
N ALA A 155 -4.42 -2.45 -10.15
CA ALA A 155 -4.70 -1.02 -10.08
C ALA A 155 -3.50 -0.23 -9.54
N LEU A 156 -2.91 -0.70 -8.43
CA LEU A 156 -1.69 -0.11 -7.88
C LEU A 156 -0.55 -0.14 -8.91
N PHE A 157 -0.38 -1.26 -9.62
CA PHE A 157 0.60 -1.34 -10.71
C PHE A 157 0.34 -0.31 -11.80
N PHE A 158 -0.90 -0.14 -12.28
CA PHE A 158 -1.22 0.82 -13.34
C PHE A 158 -1.11 2.29 -12.92
N LEU A 159 -1.17 2.56 -11.62
CA LEU A 159 -0.98 3.91 -11.09
C LEU A 159 0.50 4.31 -11.06
N THR A 160 1.42 3.34 -10.98
CA THR A 160 2.85 3.61 -10.79
C THR A 160 3.73 3.18 -11.97
N ALA A 161 3.21 2.32 -12.84
CA ALA A 161 3.95 1.80 -13.99
C ALA A 161 3.99 2.79 -15.16
N SER A 162 5.06 2.70 -15.96
CA SER A 162 5.13 3.39 -17.26
C SER A 162 4.04 2.90 -18.22
N GLU A 163 3.76 3.69 -19.26
CA GLU A 163 2.79 3.33 -20.29
C GLU A 163 3.15 1.98 -20.98
N THR A 164 4.43 1.77 -21.28
CA THR A 164 4.92 0.52 -21.90
C THR A 164 4.67 -0.69 -21.00
N GLN A 165 4.98 -0.58 -19.71
CA GLN A 165 4.72 -1.62 -18.72
C GLN A 165 3.21 -1.89 -18.57
N SER A 166 2.40 -0.84 -18.56
CA SER A 166 0.94 -0.93 -18.49
C SER A 166 0.36 -1.65 -19.70
N LYS A 167 0.80 -1.33 -20.92
CA LYS A 167 0.37 -2.03 -22.15
C LYS A 167 0.71 -3.51 -22.11
N PHE A 168 1.92 -3.85 -21.69
CA PHE A 168 2.36 -5.25 -21.57
C PHE A 168 1.50 -6.06 -20.59
N ILE A 169 1.24 -5.52 -19.39
CA ILE A 169 0.42 -6.23 -18.39
C ILE A 169 -1.05 -6.32 -18.82
N LYS A 170 -1.61 -5.28 -19.46
CA LYS A 170 -2.96 -5.36 -20.06
C LYS A 170 -3.07 -6.50 -21.08
N HIS A 171 -2.06 -6.67 -21.93
CA HIS A 171 -2.04 -7.77 -22.90
C HIS A 171 -1.97 -9.14 -22.21
N LEU A 172 -1.13 -9.30 -21.19
CA LEU A 172 -1.05 -10.56 -20.43
C LEU A 172 -2.40 -10.92 -19.79
N TYR A 173 -3.11 -9.94 -19.26
CA TYR A 173 -4.38 -10.15 -18.54
C TYR A 173 -5.63 -10.14 -19.44
N GLN A 174 -5.48 -10.11 -20.76
CA GLN A 174 -6.63 -10.10 -21.70
C GLN A 174 -7.51 -11.35 -21.58
N ASN A 175 -6.93 -12.48 -21.15
CA ASN A 175 -7.62 -13.76 -20.97
C ASN A 175 -7.98 -14.06 -19.50
N ALA A 176 -7.71 -13.13 -18.57
CA ALA A 176 -8.12 -13.27 -17.18
C ALA A 176 -9.66 -13.12 -17.06
N PRO A 177 -10.28 -13.55 -15.94
CA PRO A 177 -11.69 -13.27 -15.69
C PRO A 177 -12.00 -11.78 -15.88
N ILE A 178 -13.07 -11.48 -16.63
CA ILE A 178 -13.38 -10.12 -17.12
C ILE A 178 -13.42 -9.06 -15.99
N ASN A 179 -13.86 -9.46 -14.80
CA ASN A 179 -13.95 -8.58 -13.63
C ASN A 179 -12.58 -8.17 -13.08
N THR A 180 -11.52 -8.95 -13.34
CA THR A 180 -10.18 -8.71 -12.82
C THR A 180 -9.58 -7.43 -13.40
N LEU A 181 -9.43 -7.38 -14.73
CA LEU A 181 -8.85 -6.22 -15.42
C LEU A 181 -9.80 -5.02 -15.40
N ASN A 182 -11.10 -5.25 -15.62
CA ASN A 182 -12.08 -4.16 -15.59
C ASN A 182 -12.20 -3.53 -14.20
N GLY A 183 -12.16 -4.35 -13.13
CA GLY A 183 -12.14 -3.86 -11.75
C GLY A 183 -10.91 -3.01 -11.48
N ALA A 184 -9.73 -3.46 -11.92
CA ALA A 184 -8.50 -2.70 -11.79
C ALA A 184 -8.58 -1.33 -12.49
N LEU A 185 -9.07 -1.28 -13.73
CA LEU A 185 -9.18 -0.03 -14.48
C LEU A 185 -10.18 0.95 -13.84
N LYS A 186 -11.33 0.45 -13.36
CA LYS A 186 -12.31 1.28 -12.63
C LYS A 186 -11.72 1.87 -11.35
N ILE A 187 -10.92 1.09 -10.61
CA ILE A 187 -10.20 1.59 -9.44
C ILE A 187 -9.23 2.71 -9.84
N VAL A 188 -8.43 2.51 -10.88
CA VAL A 188 -7.47 3.51 -11.39
C VAL A 188 -8.20 4.80 -11.75
N ASP A 189 -9.31 4.70 -12.48
CA ASP A 189 -10.10 5.86 -12.89
C ASP A 189 -10.71 6.59 -11.68
N ALA A 190 -11.20 5.86 -10.68
CA ALA A 190 -11.71 6.43 -9.44
C ALA A 190 -10.62 7.22 -8.68
N ILE A 191 -9.43 6.62 -8.50
CA ILE A 191 -8.31 7.25 -7.78
C ILE A 191 -7.82 8.49 -8.53
N LYS A 192 -7.64 8.40 -9.87
CA LYS A 192 -7.21 9.55 -10.69
C LYS A 192 -8.20 10.71 -10.65
N LYS A 193 -9.51 10.42 -10.59
CA LYS A 193 -10.56 11.43 -10.51
C LYS A 193 -10.60 12.14 -9.16
N ILE A 194 -10.34 11.42 -8.07
CA ILE A 194 -10.44 11.94 -6.70
C ILE A 194 -9.14 12.61 -6.24
N GLY A 195 -7.99 12.03 -6.58
CA GLY A 195 -6.67 12.37 -6.04
C GLY A 195 -6.38 11.70 -4.69
N TYR A 196 -5.14 11.84 -4.21
CA TYR A 196 -4.66 11.18 -2.97
C TYR A 196 -3.68 12.06 -2.16
N ASP A 197 -3.58 13.35 -2.49
CA ASP A 197 -2.71 14.36 -1.89
C ASP A 197 -3.24 14.93 -0.55
N SER A 198 -4.30 14.35 0.02
CA SER A 198 -4.82 14.77 1.33
C SER A 198 -5.61 13.66 2.03
N PRO A 199 -5.75 13.69 3.38
CA PRO A 199 -6.52 12.69 4.13
C PRO A 199 -7.95 12.50 3.60
N ALA A 200 -8.65 13.60 3.28
CA ALA A 200 -10.03 13.55 2.80
C ALA A 200 -10.14 12.94 1.40
N LYS A 201 -9.17 13.20 0.53
CA LYS A 201 -9.12 12.59 -0.80
C LYS A 201 -8.78 11.10 -0.72
N CYS A 202 -7.83 10.70 0.14
CA CYS A 202 -7.56 9.30 0.43
C CYS A 202 -8.81 8.56 0.94
N PHE A 203 -9.60 9.22 1.80
CA PHE A 203 -10.84 8.65 2.34
C PHE A 203 -11.85 8.40 1.22
N ASN A 204 -12.04 9.38 0.35
CA ASN A 204 -12.92 9.24 -0.81
C ASN A 204 -12.41 8.18 -1.79
N CYS A 205 -11.10 8.06 -1.99
CA CYS A 205 -10.51 6.99 -2.78
C CYS A 205 -10.85 5.61 -2.20
N PHE A 206 -10.69 5.42 -0.89
CA PHE A 206 -11.08 4.17 -0.25
C PHE A 206 -12.56 3.86 -0.40
N MET A 207 -13.46 4.84 -0.19
CA MET A 207 -14.89 4.63 -0.45
C MET A 207 -15.15 4.18 -1.90
N GLY A 208 -14.54 4.87 -2.88
CA GLY A 208 -14.68 4.52 -4.30
C GLY A 208 -14.13 3.14 -4.64
N VAL A 209 -13.03 2.71 -4.01
CA VAL A 209 -12.45 1.37 -4.17
C VAL A 209 -13.38 0.31 -3.59
N LEU A 210 -13.85 0.48 -2.35
CA LEU A 210 -14.76 -0.48 -1.70
C LEU A 210 -16.09 -0.58 -2.45
N ASP A 211 -16.61 0.53 -2.99
CA ASP A 211 -17.78 0.56 -3.86
C ASP A 211 -17.55 -0.18 -5.19
N THR A 212 -16.39 0.05 -5.82
CA THR A 212 -16.05 -0.56 -7.11
C THR A 212 -15.90 -2.08 -7.01
N LEU A 213 -15.35 -2.55 -5.89
CA LEU A 213 -15.13 -3.97 -5.63
C LEU A 213 -16.32 -4.65 -4.94
N ASP A 214 -17.31 -3.90 -4.46
CA ASP A 214 -18.44 -4.37 -3.66
C ASP A 214 -17.99 -5.29 -2.51
N ILE A 215 -17.18 -4.74 -1.60
CA ILE A 215 -16.54 -5.47 -0.48
C ILE A 215 -16.80 -4.89 0.91
N TRP A 216 -17.79 -4.01 1.04
CA TRP A 216 -18.18 -3.41 2.32
C TRP A 216 -18.61 -4.42 3.40
N ASN A 217 -18.97 -5.65 3.01
CA ASN A 217 -19.30 -6.71 3.96
C ASN A 217 -18.05 -7.27 4.68
N PHE A 218 -16.86 -7.01 4.14
CA PHE A 218 -15.59 -7.48 4.68
C PHE A 218 -14.77 -6.37 5.31
N TYR A 219 -15.02 -5.11 4.91
CA TYR A 219 -14.17 -3.97 5.25
C TYR A 219 -14.97 -2.74 5.68
N GLY A 220 -14.35 -1.95 6.55
CA GLY A 220 -14.77 -0.60 6.89
C GLY A 220 -13.60 0.38 6.82
N ILE A 221 -13.90 1.66 6.92
CA ILE A 221 -12.90 2.73 6.94
C ILE A 221 -12.97 3.43 8.29
N LEU A 222 -11.84 3.60 8.97
CA LEU A 222 -11.71 4.49 10.11
C LEU A 222 -11.18 5.84 9.62
N TYR A 223 -11.89 6.93 9.89
CA TYR A 223 -11.46 8.27 9.51
C TYR A 223 -12.00 9.31 10.49
N ASN A 224 -11.12 10.19 11.00
CA ASN A 224 -11.45 11.21 12.01
C ASN A 224 -12.20 10.63 13.24
N GLY A 225 -11.75 9.48 13.75
CA GLY A 225 -12.34 8.82 14.92
C GLY A 225 -13.71 8.19 14.67
N LYS A 226 -14.18 8.12 13.42
CA LYS A 226 -15.46 7.50 13.03
C LYS A 226 -15.21 6.30 12.16
N SER A 227 -15.95 5.23 12.41
CA SER A 227 -15.98 4.04 11.56
C SER A 227 -17.09 4.17 10.52
N TYR A 228 -16.77 3.85 9.27
CA TYR A 228 -17.67 3.88 8.12
C TYR A 228 -17.75 2.47 7.53
N SER A 229 -18.93 1.87 7.53
CA SER A 229 -19.23 0.59 6.89
C SER A 229 -20.66 0.61 6.35
N ARG A 230 -20.99 -0.23 5.35
CA ARG A 230 -22.38 -0.38 4.86
C ARG A 230 -23.24 -1.26 5.75
N LEU A 231 -22.63 -2.03 6.65
CA LEU A 231 -23.35 -2.76 7.68
C LEU A 231 -23.86 -1.74 8.70
N LYS A 232 -25.12 -1.30 8.52
CA LYS A 232 -25.82 -0.54 9.56
C LYS A 232 -25.64 -1.27 10.89
N SER A 233 -25.26 -0.54 11.93
CA SER A 233 -25.47 -0.95 13.31
C SER A 233 -26.92 -1.42 13.46
N SER A 234 -27.10 -2.73 13.56
CA SER A 234 -28.34 -3.36 14.01
C SER A 234 -28.57 -3.04 15.47
#